data_AF-A0A6N3CFD8-F1
#
_entry.id   AF-A0A6N3CFD8-F1
#
_cell.length_a   1.000
_cell.length_b   1.000
_cell.length_c   1.000
_cell.angle_alpha   90.00
_cell.angle_beta   90.00
_cell.angle_gamma   90.00
#
_symmetry.space_group_name_H-M   'P 1'
#
loop_
_entity.id
_entity.type
_entity.pdbx_description
1 polymer ?
#
loop_
_entity_poly.entity_id
_entity_poly.type
_entity_poly.pdbx_seq_one_letter_code
_entity_poly.pdbx_strand_id
1 'polypeptide(L)'
;MNKVLVICKGTGQSKSFERFMDDYTKKNNLPIEWIYANDKEYLEVIEGGDVKIAIISPEVVLVEAQIKSTLESKNTPYIVIKPADFGLKRVEKFMPDVEKYIV
;
A
#
# COMPACT_ATOMS: atom_id res chain seq x y z
N MET A 1 -10.52 9.02 8.37
CA MET A 1 -9.82 8.80 7.08
C MET A 1 -9.33 7.37 7.08
N ASN A 2 -9.49 6.64 5.98
CA ASN A 2 -9.13 5.24 5.88
C ASN A 2 -7.63 5.10 5.64
N LYS A 3 -6.92 4.44 6.55
CA LYS A 3 -5.48 4.24 6.46
C LYS A 3 -5.17 3.10 5.49
N VAL A 4 -4.38 3.40 4.45
CA VAL A 4 -3.89 2.43 3.49
C VAL A 4 -2.37 2.39 3.57
N LEU A 5 -1.83 1.23 3.93
CA LEU A 5 -0.40 1.02 4.08
C LEU A 5 0.20 0.59 2.73
N VAL A 6 1.33 1.18 2.33
CA VAL A 6 2.15 0.75 1.21
C VAL A 6 3.49 0.28 1.74
N ILE A 7 3.75 -1.02 1.63
CA ILE A 7 4.98 -1.65 2.08
C ILE A 7 5.98 -1.62 0.91
N CYS A 8 7.02 -0.79 1.03
CA CYS A 8 7.93 -0.46 -0.07
C CYS A 8 9.37 -0.24 0.42
N LYS A 9 10.35 -0.12 -0.48
CA LYS A 9 11.75 0.11 -0.07
C LYS A 9 12.12 1.59 0.14
N GLY A 10 11.19 2.52 -0.05
CA GLY A 10 11.49 3.95 0.04
C GLY A 10 12.39 4.47 -1.11
N THR A 11 12.51 3.74 -2.22
CA THR A 11 13.30 4.19 -3.37
C THR A 11 12.64 5.37 -4.11
N GLY A 12 13.32 5.94 -5.10
CA GLY A 12 12.75 6.99 -5.95
C GLY A 12 11.43 6.59 -6.64
N GLN A 13 11.24 5.29 -6.95
CA GLN A 13 9.98 4.79 -7.50
C GLN A 13 8.84 4.92 -6.47
N SER A 14 9.04 4.44 -5.25
CA SER A 14 8.03 4.56 -4.18
C SER A 14 7.69 6.01 -3.83
N LYS A 15 8.68 6.92 -3.77
CA LYS A 15 8.43 8.35 -3.55
C LYS A 15 7.66 9.00 -4.71
N SER A 16 7.91 8.55 -5.93
CA SER A 16 7.15 9.00 -7.10
C SER A 16 5.72 8.47 -7.07
N PHE A 17 5.52 7.24 -6.60
CA PHE A 17 4.20 6.64 -6.42
C PHE A 17 3.43 7.36 -5.31
N GLU A 18 4.07 7.62 -4.17
CA GLU A 18 3.53 8.40 -3.05
C GLU A 18 2.94 9.72 -3.49
N ARG A 19 3.75 10.56 -4.16
CA ARG A 19 3.27 11.87 -4.66
C ARG A 19 2.09 11.73 -5.60
N PHE A 20 2.12 10.73 -6.48
CA PHE A 20 1.03 10.50 -7.42
C PHE A 20 -0.26 10.10 -6.69
N MET A 21 -0.16 9.19 -5.71
CA MET A 21 -1.32 8.72 -4.96
C MET A 21 -1.91 9.82 -4.10
N ASP A 22 -1.09 10.65 -3.47
CA ASP A 22 -1.55 11.82 -2.72
C ASP A 22 -2.29 12.83 -3.61
N ASP A 23 -1.75 13.12 -4.80
CA ASP A 23 -2.40 14.00 -5.76
C ASP A 23 -3.70 13.39 -6.28
N TYR A 24 -3.71 12.08 -6.55
CA TYR A 24 -4.87 11.36 -7.03
C TYR A 24 -5.99 11.38 -5.99
N THR A 25 -5.71 11.06 -4.72
CA THR A 25 -6.74 11.03 -3.67
C THR A 25 -7.27 12.42 -3.36
N LYS A 26 -6.42 13.45 -3.36
CA LYS A 26 -6.87 14.85 -3.21
C LYS A 26 -7.78 15.29 -4.36
N LYS A 27 -7.39 15.01 -5.61
CA LYS A 27 -8.18 15.38 -6.80
C LYS A 27 -9.54 14.69 -6.87
N ASN A 28 -9.61 13.44 -6.39
CA ASN A 28 -10.83 12.63 -6.42
C ASN A 28 -11.60 12.65 -5.09
N ASN A 29 -11.16 13.47 -4.12
CA ASN A 29 -11.76 13.59 -2.79
C ASN A 29 -11.96 12.25 -2.06
N LEU A 30 -10.98 11.35 -2.19
CA LEU A 30 -11.02 10.02 -1.58
C LEU A 30 -10.62 10.11 -0.11
N PRO A 31 -11.35 9.46 0.82
CA PRO A 31 -11.08 9.55 2.26
C PRO A 31 -9.91 8.63 2.66
N ILE A 32 -8.75 8.75 2.00
CA ILE A 32 -7.59 7.87 2.16
C ILE A 32 -6.42 8.63 2.77
N GLU A 33 -5.82 8.02 3.78
CA GLU A 33 -4.54 8.39 4.34
C GLU A 33 -3.51 7.33 3.93
N TRP A 34 -2.54 7.72 3.08
CA TRP A 34 -1.48 6.82 2.67
C TRP A 34 -0.37 6.77 3.72
N ILE A 35 0.03 5.57 4.11
CA ILE A 35 1.16 5.35 5.01
C ILE A 35 2.20 4.52 4.27
N TYR A 36 3.43 5.00 4.22
CA TYR A 36 4.54 4.30 3.57
C TYR A 36 5.50 3.77 4.63
N ALA A 37 5.79 2.48 4.58
CA ALA A 37 6.73 1.85 5.49
C ALA A 37 7.57 0.78 4.78
N ASN A 38 8.75 0.50 5.31
CA ASN A 38 9.60 -0.57 4.81
C ASN A 38 9.31 -1.93 5.47
N ASP A 39 10.04 -2.96 5.05
CA ASP A 39 9.92 -4.34 5.54
C ASP A 39 10.26 -4.52 7.03
N LYS A 40 10.81 -3.49 7.68
CA LYS A 40 11.12 -3.48 9.11
C LYS A 40 10.09 -2.70 9.94
N GLU A 41 9.47 -1.68 9.34
CA GLU A 41 8.60 -0.72 10.03
C GLU A 41 7.11 -1.02 9.84
N TYR A 42 6.73 -1.75 8.78
CA TYR A 42 5.31 -1.95 8.44
C TYR A 42 4.49 -2.62 9.56
N LEU A 43 5.13 -3.45 10.38
CA LEU A 43 4.49 -4.10 11.53
C LEU A 43 4.04 -3.10 12.58
N GLU A 44 4.88 -2.11 12.90
CA GLU A 44 4.55 -1.05 13.86
C GLU A 44 3.35 -0.23 13.36
N VAL A 45 3.25 -0.03 12.04
CA VAL A 45 2.10 0.67 11.43
C VAL A 45 0.80 -0.12 11.58
N ILE A 46 0.84 -1.44 11.37
CA ILE A 46 -0.33 -2.31 11.50
C ILE A 46 -0.76 -2.42 12.96
N GLU A 47 0.19 -2.54 13.89
CA GLU A 47 -0.12 -2.67 15.31
C GLU A 47 -0.54 -1.33 15.94
N GLY A 48 -0.01 -0.22 15.44
CA GLY A 48 -0.30 1.13 15.93
C GLY A 48 -1.51 1.81 15.30
N GLY A 49 -2.19 1.19 14.32
CA GLY A 49 -3.24 1.86 13.56
C GLY A 49 -4.30 0.95 12.93
N ASP A 50 -5.47 1.54 12.66
CA ASP A 50 -6.58 0.89 11.95
C ASP A 50 -6.34 0.92 10.42
N VAL A 51 -5.31 0.18 9.98
CA VAL A 51 -5.01 -0.03 8.55
C VAL A 51 -6.10 -0.90 7.94
N LYS A 52 -6.82 -0.37 6.94
CA LYS A 52 -7.90 -1.09 6.26
C LYS A 52 -7.39 -2.12 5.26
N ILE A 53 -6.27 -1.81 4.62
CA ILE A 53 -5.61 -2.68 3.64
C ILE A 53 -4.14 -2.28 3.49
N ALA A 54 -3.29 -3.28 3.22
CA ALA A 54 -1.90 -3.09 2.82
C ALA A 54 -1.70 -3.33 1.30
N ILE A 55 -0.79 -2.57 0.69
CA ILE A 55 -0.29 -2.76 -0.67
C ILE A 55 1.16 -3.19 -0.58
N ILE A 56 1.48 -4.35 -1.13
CA ILE A 56 2.84 -4.87 -1.20
C ILE A 56 3.46 -4.41 -2.53
N SER A 57 4.46 -3.53 -2.45
CA SER A 57 5.22 -3.05 -3.62
C SER A 57 6.07 -4.17 -4.24
N PRO A 58 6.29 -4.17 -5.56
CA PRO A 58 7.25 -5.07 -6.21
C PRO A 58 8.69 -4.92 -5.66
N GLU A 59 9.00 -3.80 -5.00
CA GLU A 59 10.33 -3.55 -4.45
C GLU A 59 10.70 -4.51 -3.31
N VAL A 60 9.70 -5.05 -2.61
CA VAL A 60 9.89 -5.97 -1.47
C VAL A 60 9.74 -7.44 -1.87
N VAL A 61 9.84 -7.77 -3.17
CA VAL A 61 9.68 -9.14 -3.70
C VAL A 61 10.52 -10.20 -2.98
N LEU A 62 11.72 -9.85 -2.51
CA LEU A 62 12.63 -10.77 -1.80
C LEU A 62 12.08 -11.21 -0.44
N VAL A 63 11.21 -10.40 0.18
CA VAL A 63 10.60 -10.65 1.49
C VAL A 63 9.07 -10.72 1.41
N GLU A 64 8.51 -10.75 0.20
CA GLU A 64 7.06 -10.73 -0.04
C GLU A 64 6.35 -11.89 0.66
N ALA A 65 6.90 -13.10 0.59
CA ALA A 65 6.31 -14.28 1.23
C ALA A 65 6.20 -14.12 2.76
N GLN A 66 7.23 -13.55 3.38
CA GLN A 66 7.24 -13.26 4.81
C GLN A 66 6.20 -12.18 5.16
N ILE A 67 6.12 -11.11 4.37
CA ILE A 67 5.14 -10.04 4.56
C ILE A 67 3.72 -10.59 4.45
N LYS A 68 3.42 -11.39 3.42
CA LYS A 68 2.10 -12.02 3.25
C LYS A 68 1.71 -12.86 4.45
N SER A 69 2.58 -13.79 4.86
CA SER A 69 2.32 -14.66 6.01
C SER A 69 2.05 -13.85 7.28
N THR A 70 2.77 -12.75 7.46
CA THR A 70 2.57 -11.83 8.58
C THR A 70 1.21 -11.14 8.52
N LEU A 71 0.85 -10.55 7.37
CA LEU A 71 -0.44 -9.90 7.15
C LEU A 71 -1.62 -10.86 7.34
N GLU A 72 -1.50 -12.09 6.83
CA GLU A 72 -2.49 -13.16 7.03
C GLU A 72 -2.64 -13.49 8.51
N SER A 73 -1.55 -13.68 9.26
CA SER A 73 -1.60 -13.96 10.69
C SER A 73 -2.24 -12.84 11.53
N LYS A 74 -2.18 -11.60 11.03
CA LYS A 74 -2.76 -10.41 11.66
C LYS A 74 -4.17 -10.10 11.13
N ASN A 75 -4.73 -10.93 10.25
CA ASN A 75 -6.00 -10.68 9.56
C ASN A 75 -6.05 -9.30 8.87
N THR A 76 -4.91 -8.83 8.33
CA THR A 76 -4.82 -7.56 7.60
C THR A 76 -5.01 -7.83 6.11
N PRO A 77 -6.07 -7.31 5.47
CA PRO A 77 -6.25 -7.46 4.03
C PRO A 77 -5.07 -6.86 3.26
N TYR A 78 -4.72 -7.46 2.13
CA TYR A 78 -3.66 -6.92 1.29
C TYR A 78 -3.83 -7.23 -0.19
N ILE A 79 -3.15 -6.43 -1.01
CA ILE A 79 -2.94 -6.68 -2.43
C ILE A 79 -1.45 -6.62 -2.77
N VAL A 80 -1.04 -7.34 -3.80
CA VAL A 80 0.31 -7.23 -4.39
C VAL A 80 0.18 -6.47 -5.70
N ILE A 81 0.86 -5.32 -5.80
CA ILE A 81 0.84 -4.54 -7.04
C ILE A 81 1.91 -5.04 -8.01
N LYS A 82 1.54 -5.18 -9.28
CA LYS A 82 2.48 -5.62 -10.31
C LYS A 82 3.53 -4.52 -10.60
N PRO A 83 4.76 -4.88 -11.01
CA PRO A 83 5.80 -3.92 -11.35
C PRO A 83 5.37 -2.84 -12.34
N ALA A 84 4.64 -3.23 -13.40
CA ALA A 84 4.17 -2.29 -14.42
C ALA A 84 3.14 -1.30 -13.86
N ASP A 85 2.23 -1.76 -13.01
CA ASP A 85 1.15 -0.94 -12.47
C ASP A 85 1.70 0.06 -11.44
N PHE A 86 2.70 -0.35 -10.65
CA PHE A 86 3.42 0.53 -9.73
C PHE A 86 4.25 1.58 -10.46
N GLY A 87 5.13 1.15 -11.37
CA GLY A 87 6.07 2.06 -12.06
C GLY A 87 5.37 3.07 -12.97
N LEU A 88 4.28 2.65 -13.63
CA LEU A 88 3.47 3.49 -14.52
C LEU A 88 2.27 4.15 -13.83
N LYS A 89 2.10 3.95 -12.51
CA LYS A 89 0.99 4.50 -11.70
C LYS A 89 -0.38 4.23 -12.31
N ARG A 90 -0.60 2.98 -12.74
CA ARG A 90 -1.88 2.51 -13.32
C ARG A 90 -2.89 2.25 -12.21
N VAL A 91 -3.33 3.32 -11.56
CA VAL A 91 -4.25 3.30 -10.43
C VAL A 91 -5.53 2.55 -10.74
N GLU A 92 -6.04 2.67 -11.97
CA GLU A 92 -7.23 1.99 -12.44
C GLU A 92 -7.13 0.45 -12.40
N LYS A 93 -5.92 -0.11 -12.26
CA LYS A 93 -5.68 -1.56 -12.21
C LYS A 93 -5.74 -2.15 -10.81
N PHE A 94 -5.55 -1.36 -9.76
CA PHE A 94 -5.49 -1.87 -8.39
C PHE A 94 -6.41 -1.12 -7.42
N MET A 95 -6.76 0.14 -7.72
CA MET A 95 -7.62 0.95 -6.85
C MET A 95 -9.01 0.31 -6.60
N PRO A 96 -9.66 -0.35 -7.57
CA PRO A 96 -10.92 -1.06 -7.30
C PRO A 96 -10.81 -2.15 -6.22
N ASP A 97 -9.62 -2.74 -6.04
CA ASP A 97 -9.39 -3.70 -4.97
C ASP A 97 -9.16 -3.03 -3.62
N VAL A 98 -8.55 -1.84 -3.61
CA VAL A 98 -8.41 -1.02 -2.40
C VAL A 98 -9.77 -0.51 -1.93
N GLU A 99 -10.61 -0.04 -2.86
CA GLU A 99 -11.94 0.55 -2.58
C GLU A 99 -12.88 -0.40 -1.84
N LYS A 100 -12.77 -1.72 -2.07
CA LYS A 100 -13.56 -2.75 -1.37
C LYS A 100 -13.40 -2.72 0.17
N TYR A 101 -12.36 -2.07 0.68
CA TYR A 101 -12.05 -2.03 2.11
C TYR A 101 -12.21 -0.63 2.73
N ILE A 102 -12.46 0.40 1.92
CA ILE A 102 -12.47 1.79 2.36
C ILE A 102 -13.74 2.57 1.96
N VAL A 103 -14.59 2.00 1.09
CA VAL A 103 -15.89 2.55 0.67
C VAL A 103 -17.03 1.71 1.24
#